data_AF-A0A0K3AUR5-F1
#
_entry.id   AF-A0A0K3AUR5-F1
#
_cell.length_a   1.000
_cell.length_b   1.000
_cell.length_c   1.000
_cell.angle_alpha   90.00
_cell.angle_beta   90.00
_cell.angle_gamma   90.00
#
_symmetry.space_group_name_H-M   'P 1'
#
loop_
_entity.id
_entity.type
_entity.pdbx_description
1 polymer ?
#
loop_
_entity_poly.entity_id
_entity_poly.type
_entity_poly.pdbx_seq_one_letter_code
_entity_poly.pdbx_strand_id
1 'polypeptide(L)'
;MGAAFVAVPSSVSGLSTANAECAATPAEHDSGITHERTAEIEQVTQTRLAAQPTRPAGPVTIPVVFHVVSKADGTGNVSQATVDAQIARMNKDFSGQEAPGVAADTGFRFRLATTRRWTNDNWFDRAVDDNVNEAMRRATREGGKSTLNIWSVNLPYGGRANFAWEAETHKDIEGVMLVWTVLPGGSDPAHNQGNVASHEAGHWLGLYHTFERGCDDQNDLVADTPQHTNSADCEEWDGCPAPGMDPIHNYMTYTDDGCRNQFTAGQGARARDQWSAYRA
;
A
#
# COMPACT_ATOMS: atom_id res chain seq x y z
N MET A 1 -24.08 -28.17 55.55
CA MET A 1 -24.10 -28.41 54.09
C MET A 1 -24.15 -27.03 53.42
N GLY A 2 -23.00 -26.53 52.98
CA GLY A 2 -22.90 -25.25 52.28
C GLY A 2 -22.79 -25.50 50.78
N ALA A 3 -23.65 -24.87 49.99
CA ALA A 3 -23.57 -24.88 48.54
C ALA A 3 -23.11 -23.49 48.07
N ALA A 4 -22.00 -23.49 47.34
CA ALA A 4 -21.33 -22.32 46.80
C ALA A 4 -22.16 -21.66 45.70
N PHE A 5 -22.30 -20.34 45.77
CA PHE A 5 -22.72 -19.51 44.63
C PHE A 5 -21.47 -19.13 43.84
N VAL A 6 -21.36 -19.68 42.64
CA VAL A 6 -20.36 -19.26 41.64
C VAL A 6 -20.88 -17.96 41.02
N ALA A 7 -20.20 -16.85 41.30
CA ALA A 7 -20.39 -15.61 40.57
C ALA A 7 -19.70 -15.74 39.20
N VAL A 8 -20.48 -15.64 38.13
CA VAL A 8 -19.96 -15.47 36.76
C VAL A 8 -19.68 -13.97 36.59
N PRO A 9 -18.43 -13.54 36.37
CA PRO A 9 -18.14 -12.14 36.13
C PRO A 9 -18.63 -11.73 34.74
N SER A 10 -19.27 -10.57 34.69
CA SER A 10 -19.71 -9.90 33.47
C SER A 10 -18.54 -9.64 32.53
N SER A 11 -18.69 -10.17 31.32
CA SER A 11 -18.18 -9.66 30.03
C SER A 11 -18.16 -8.12 29.98
N VAL A 12 -17.27 -7.39 29.31
CA VAL A 12 -16.37 -7.65 28.18
C VAL A 12 -15.19 -6.68 28.41
N SER A 13 -13.97 -7.19 28.51
CA SER A 13 -12.77 -6.33 28.58
C SER A 13 -12.31 -5.98 27.17
N GLY A 14 -12.06 -4.69 26.96
CA GLY A 14 -11.70 -4.00 25.73
C GLY A 14 -10.95 -4.80 24.66
N LEU A 15 -11.49 -4.75 23.44
CA LEU A 15 -10.69 -4.82 22.23
C LEU A 15 -9.71 -3.64 22.27
N SER A 16 -8.45 -3.93 22.55
CA SER A 16 -7.33 -3.03 22.30
C SER A 16 -7.37 -2.61 20.84
N THR A 17 -7.21 -1.31 20.59
CA THR A 17 -6.95 -0.71 19.28
C THR A 17 -5.75 -1.43 18.64
N ALA A 18 -6.02 -2.37 17.74
CA ALA A 18 -5.00 -2.91 16.87
C ALA A 18 -4.69 -1.82 15.84
N ASN A 19 -3.46 -1.31 15.87
CA ASN A 19 -2.96 -0.35 14.90
C ASN A 19 -3.20 -0.92 13.49
N ALA A 20 -4.00 -0.24 12.68
CA ALA A 20 -4.12 -0.53 11.26
C ALA A 20 -2.93 0.06 10.49
N GLU A 21 -1.73 -0.25 10.98
CA GLU A 21 -0.50 -0.04 10.24
C GLU A 21 -0.51 -0.95 9.01
N CYS A 22 0.29 -0.58 8.01
CA CYS A 22 0.71 -1.52 6.96
C CYS A 22 1.69 -2.52 7.57
N ALA A 23 1.26 -3.29 8.57
CA ALA A 23 2.13 -4.18 9.33
C ALA A 23 1.47 -5.55 9.54
N ALA A 24 1.78 -6.48 8.64
CA ALA A 24 2.09 -7.82 9.13
C ALA A 24 3.25 -7.70 10.12
N THR A 25 3.37 -8.66 11.04
CA THR A 25 4.41 -8.68 12.09
C THR A 25 5.81 -8.23 11.60
N PRO A 26 6.72 -7.76 12.49
CA PRO A 26 8.05 -7.26 12.11
C PRO A 26 8.91 -8.20 11.23
N ALA A 27 8.50 -9.46 11.03
CA ALA A 27 9.16 -10.43 10.16
C ALA A 27 8.65 -10.44 8.70
N GLU A 28 7.54 -9.77 8.37
CA GLU A 28 6.89 -9.88 7.04
C GLU A 28 6.82 -8.56 6.25
N HIS A 29 7.16 -7.41 6.84
CA HIS A 29 7.16 -6.12 6.13
C HIS A 29 8.21 -5.09 6.63
N ASP A 30 9.26 -5.53 7.33
CA ASP A 30 10.60 -5.11 6.88
C ASP A 30 10.73 -5.84 5.55
N SER A 31 11.03 -5.18 4.43
CA SER A 31 10.94 -5.87 3.13
C SER A 31 11.80 -7.15 3.07
N GLY A 32 12.69 -7.37 4.05
CA GLY A 32 13.64 -8.47 4.07
C GLY A 32 14.61 -8.34 2.89
N ILE A 33 14.54 -7.22 2.16
CA ILE A 33 15.37 -6.93 1.00
C ILE A 33 16.67 -6.40 1.56
N THR A 34 17.57 -7.35 1.78
CA THR A 34 18.96 -7.11 2.16
C THR A 34 19.59 -6.04 1.24
N HIS A 35 20.64 -5.38 1.73
CA HIS A 35 21.42 -4.43 0.93
C HIS A 35 21.86 -5.07 -0.40
N GLU A 36 22.26 -6.33 -0.37
CA GLU A 36 22.63 -7.12 -1.55
C GLU A 36 21.46 -7.27 -2.53
N ARG A 37 20.28 -7.64 -2.04
CA ARG A 37 19.11 -7.80 -2.90
C ARG A 37 18.65 -6.47 -3.51
N THR A 38 18.72 -5.38 -2.76
CA THR A 38 18.42 -4.04 -3.29
C THR A 38 19.42 -3.64 -4.35
N ALA A 39 20.72 -3.82 -4.12
CA ALA A 39 21.74 -3.56 -5.13
C ALA A 39 21.50 -4.37 -6.42
N GLU A 40 21.10 -5.64 -6.29
CA GLU A 40 20.73 -6.48 -7.44
C GLU A 40 19.51 -5.93 -8.18
N ILE A 41 18.44 -5.56 -7.47
CA ILE A 41 17.22 -4.97 -8.04
C ILE A 41 17.57 -3.68 -8.80
N GLU A 42 18.37 -2.79 -8.21
CA GLU A 42 18.77 -1.53 -8.85
C GLU A 42 19.64 -1.79 -10.07
N GLN A 43 20.58 -2.74 -10.02
CA GLN A 43 21.40 -3.11 -11.18
C GLN A 43 20.56 -3.67 -12.34
N VAL A 44 19.59 -4.53 -12.04
CA VAL A 44 18.64 -5.07 -13.03
C VAL A 44 17.77 -3.94 -13.58
N THR A 45 17.31 -3.02 -12.73
CA THR A 45 16.51 -1.86 -13.15
C THR A 45 17.29 -1.00 -14.14
N GLN A 46 18.53 -0.64 -13.83
CA GLN A 46 19.37 0.16 -14.73
C GLN A 46 19.65 -0.55 -16.06
N THR A 47 19.85 -1.88 -16.03
CA THR A 47 20.01 -2.69 -17.24
C THR A 47 18.76 -2.64 -18.12
N ARG A 48 17.57 -2.78 -17.52
CA ARG A 48 16.28 -2.69 -18.24
C ARG A 48 16.05 -1.31 -18.82
N LEU A 49 16.34 -0.25 -18.06
CA LEU A 49 16.21 1.13 -18.52
C LEU A 49 17.18 1.45 -19.67
N ALA A 50 18.42 0.97 -19.61
CA ALA A 50 19.40 1.14 -20.69
C ALA A 50 18.98 0.42 -21.98
N ALA A 51 18.22 -0.69 -21.86
CA ALA A 51 17.69 -1.43 -23.00
C ALA A 51 16.42 -0.80 -23.61
N GLN A 52 15.84 0.23 -22.98
CA GLN A 52 14.61 0.88 -23.47
C GLN A 52 14.93 2.20 -24.20
N PRO A 53 14.74 2.25 -25.53
CA PRO A 53 15.10 3.44 -26.32
C PRO A 53 14.15 4.63 -26.11
N THR A 54 12.97 4.41 -25.55
CA THR A 54 11.94 5.44 -25.35
C THR A 54 11.20 5.23 -24.04
N ARG A 55 11.22 6.24 -23.17
CA ARG A 55 10.36 6.31 -21.98
C ARG A 55 9.02 6.93 -22.34
N PRO A 56 7.90 6.55 -21.69
CA PRO A 56 6.62 7.21 -21.89
C PRO A 56 6.74 8.72 -21.67
N ALA A 57 6.37 9.52 -22.66
CA ALA A 57 6.31 10.96 -22.51
C ALA A 57 4.96 11.36 -21.88
N GLY A 58 5.01 12.12 -20.79
CA GLY A 58 3.82 12.64 -20.12
C GLY A 58 3.16 11.66 -19.13
N PRO A 59 1.91 11.94 -18.71
CA PRO A 59 1.24 11.16 -17.69
C PRO A 59 0.92 9.71 -18.10
N VAL A 60 1.04 8.78 -17.17
CA VAL A 60 0.68 7.36 -17.34
C VAL A 60 -0.69 7.12 -16.73
N THR A 61 -1.65 6.63 -17.53
CA THR A 61 -2.96 6.21 -17.02
C THR A 61 -3.00 4.70 -16.81
N ILE A 62 -3.06 4.28 -15.55
CA ILE A 62 -3.11 2.88 -15.13
C ILE A 62 -4.58 2.41 -15.09
N PRO A 63 -4.97 1.40 -15.88
CA PRO A 63 -6.26 0.75 -15.71
C PRO A 63 -6.30 0.00 -14.37
N VAL A 64 -7.39 0.19 -13.62
CA VAL A 64 -7.62 -0.48 -12.34
C VAL A 64 -8.76 -1.47 -12.42
N VAL A 65 -8.53 -2.69 -11.95
CA VAL A 65 -9.55 -3.70 -11.70
C VAL A 65 -9.74 -3.79 -10.19
N PHE A 66 -10.92 -3.42 -9.69
CA PHE A 66 -11.20 -3.43 -8.26
C PHE A 66 -12.06 -4.64 -7.89
N HIS A 67 -11.51 -5.58 -7.13
CA HIS A 67 -12.17 -6.78 -6.66
C HIS A 67 -12.69 -6.58 -5.23
N VAL A 68 -14.01 -6.44 -5.10
CA VAL A 68 -14.68 -6.46 -3.80
C VAL A 68 -14.93 -7.89 -3.38
N VAL A 69 -14.21 -8.38 -2.37
CA VAL A 69 -14.44 -9.68 -1.74
C VAL A 69 -15.29 -9.45 -0.50
N SER A 70 -16.36 -10.24 -0.33
CA SER A 70 -17.28 -10.10 0.79
C SER A 70 -17.71 -11.45 1.34
N LYS A 71 -18.25 -11.43 2.55
CA LYS A 71 -18.96 -12.56 3.15
C LYS A 71 -20.38 -12.66 2.60
N ALA A 72 -20.99 -13.83 2.80
CA ALA A 72 -22.39 -14.10 2.45
C ALA A 72 -23.39 -13.22 3.22
N ASP A 73 -23.05 -12.77 4.43
CA ASP A 73 -23.86 -11.86 5.24
C ASP A 73 -23.77 -10.38 4.79
N GLY A 74 -22.93 -10.08 3.81
CA GLY A 74 -22.72 -8.73 3.27
C GLY A 74 -21.52 -7.98 3.90
N THR A 75 -20.87 -8.52 4.92
CA THR A 75 -19.64 -7.94 5.47
C THR A 75 -18.57 -7.82 4.39
N GLY A 76 -17.92 -6.66 4.28
CA GLY A 76 -16.93 -6.37 3.24
C GLY A 76 -17.50 -6.02 1.86
N ASN A 77 -18.83 -6.08 1.66
CA ASN A 77 -19.45 -5.72 0.39
C ASN A 77 -19.55 -4.19 0.23
N VAL A 78 -18.41 -3.54 0.01
CA VAL A 78 -18.34 -2.08 -0.12
C VAL A 78 -19.09 -1.55 -1.35
N SER A 79 -19.68 -0.37 -1.22
CA SER A 79 -20.51 0.22 -2.28
C SER A 79 -19.69 0.62 -3.51
N GLN A 80 -20.34 0.79 -4.67
CA GLN A 80 -19.66 1.34 -5.84
C GLN A 80 -19.13 2.76 -5.57
N ALA A 81 -19.88 3.58 -4.83
CA ALA A 81 -19.44 4.92 -4.45
C ALA A 81 -18.15 4.91 -3.62
N THR A 82 -17.96 3.92 -2.75
CA THR A 82 -16.71 3.72 -1.99
C THR A 82 -15.55 3.39 -2.93
N VAL A 83 -15.77 2.50 -3.91
CA VAL A 83 -14.76 2.17 -4.93
C VAL A 83 -14.40 3.40 -5.77
N ASP A 84 -15.40 4.14 -6.24
CA ASP A 84 -15.19 5.35 -7.05
C ASP A 84 -14.46 6.42 -6.23
N ALA A 85 -14.80 6.59 -4.96
CA ALA A 85 -14.11 7.48 -4.03
C ALA A 85 -12.66 7.07 -3.81
N GLN A 86 -12.35 5.77 -3.74
CA GLN A 86 -10.98 5.28 -3.61
C GLN A 86 -10.15 5.64 -4.85
N ILE A 87 -10.71 5.44 -6.05
CA ILE A 87 -10.02 5.80 -7.29
C ILE A 87 -9.83 7.33 -7.40
N ALA A 88 -10.82 8.11 -6.97
CA ALA A 88 -10.70 9.56 -6.89
C ALA A 88 -9.59 9.99 -5.90
N ARG A 89 -9.52 9.35 -4.73
CA ARG A 89 -8.47 9.61 -3.73
C ARG A 89 -7.08 9.33 -4.29
N MET A 90 -6.86 8.16 -4.88
CA MET A 90 -5.57 7.83 -5.50
C MET A 90 -5.18 8.85 -6.58
N ASN A 91 -6.13 9.33 -7.39
CA ASN A 91 -5.81 10.39 -8.37
C ASN A 91 -5.46 11.74 -7.72
N LYS A 92 -6.11 12.09 -6.60
CA LYS A 92 -5.80 13.31 -5.84
C LYS A 92 -4.39 13.24 -5.24
N ASP A 93 -4.06 12.11 -4.61
CA ASP A 93 -2.77 11.85 -3.99
C ASP A 93 -1.63 11.86 -5.03
N PHE A 94 -1.75 11.07 -6.10
CA PHE A 94 -0.70 10.93 -7.11
C PHE A 94 -0.55 12.16 -8.03
N SER A 95 -1.52 13.08 -8.00
CA SER A 95 -1.42 14.38 -8.69
C SER A 95 -0.91 15.52 -7.80
N GLY A 96 -0.64 15.25 -6.51
CA GLY A 96 -0.17 16.26 -5.55
C GLY A 96 -1.25 17.29 -5.17
N GLN A 97 -2.52 17.00 -5.42
CA GLN A 97 -3.61 17.94 -5.15
C GLN A 97 -3.97 18.06 -3.66
N GLU A 98 -3.57 17.11 -2.82
CA GLU A 98 -3.76 17.18 -1.36
C GLU A 98 -3.01 18.35 -0.72
N ALA A 99 -1.79 18.65 -1.19
CA ALA A 99 -0.95 19.72 -0.65
C ALA A 99 -0.27 20.53 -1.78
N PRO A 100 -0.99 21.46 -2.44
CA PRO A 100 -0.43 22.24 -3.55
C PRO A 100 0.82 23.02 -3.16
N GLY A 101 1.88 22.87 -3.95
CA GLY A 101 3.18 23.51 -3.69
C GLY A 101 4.10 22.73 -2.75
N VAL A 102 3.62 21.63 -2.16
CA VAL A 102 4.40 20.71 -1.32
C VAL A 102 4.43 19.31 -1.95
N ALA A 103 3.26 18.73 -2.21
CA ALA A 103 3.15 17.42 -2.84
C ALA A 103 3.45 17.51 -4.35
N ALA A 104 4.22 16.54 -4.86
CA ALA A 104 4.58 16.48 -6.27
C ALA A 104 3.50 15.76 -7.10
N ASP A 105 3.32 16.19 -8.35
CA ASP A 105 2.64 15.39 -9.36
C ASP A 105 3.57 14.27 -9.84
N THR A 106 3.23 13.04 -9.49
CA THR A 106 4.00 11.84 -9.87
C THR A 106 3.91 11.54 -11.38
N GLY A 107 2.88 12.08 -12.06
CA GLY A 107 2.53 11.77 -13.43
C GLY A 107 1.69 10.49 -13.60
N PHE A 108 1.34 9.79 -12.52
CA PHE A 108 0.44 8.63 -12.61
C PHE A 108 -1.01 9.02 -12.36
N ARG A 109 -1.93 8.41 -13.10
CA ARG A 109 -3.38 8.53 -12.94
C ARG A 109 -4.01 7.15 -12.98
N PHE A 110 -5.11 6.97 -12.27
CA PHE A 110 -5.81 5.70 -12.15
C PHE A 110 -7.18 5.81 -12.80
N ARG A 111 -7.51 4.87 -13.68
CA ARG A 111 -8.82 4.80 -14.31
C ARG A 111 -9.46 3.46 -13.98
N LEU A 112 -10.58 3.50 -13.26
CA LEU A 112 -11.37 2.30 -13.00
C LEU A 112 -11.81 1.68 -14.34
N ALA A 113 -11.31 0.48 -14.62
CA ALA A 113 -11.67 -0.29 -15.79
C ALA A 113 -12.89 -1.17 -15.50
N THR A 114 -12.90 -1.82 -14.34
CA THR A 114 -14.04 -2.64 -13.90
C THR A 114 -14.03 -2.83 -12.38
N THR A 115 -15.21 -3.09 -11.83
CA THR A 115 -15.39 -3.57 -10.46
C THR A 115 -15.89 -5.01 -10.52
N ARG A 116 -15.19 -5.94 -9.87
CA ARG A 116 -15.61 -7.33 -9.67
C ARG A 116 -16.09 -7.52 -8.25
N ARG A 117 -17.06 -8.41 -8.06
CA ARG A 117 -17.62 -8.72 -6.74
C ARG A 117 -17.59 -10.23 -6.54
N TRP A 118 -17.08 -10.65 -5.38
CA TRP A 118 -16.90 -12.05 -5.03
C TRP A 118 -17.48 -12.30 -3.64
N THR A 119 -18.52 -13.12 -3.54
CA THR A 119 -19.04 -13.57 -2.25
C THR A 119 -18.37 -14.89 -1.89
N ASN A 120 -17.38 -14.84 -1.01
CA ASN A 120 -16.60 -16.00 -0.59
C ASN A 120 -15.98 -15.75 0.80
N ASP A 121 -16.61 -16.29 1.83
CA ASP A 121 -16.20 -16.14 3.23
C ASP A 121 -14.75 -16.60 3.47
N ASN A 122 -14.32 -17.68 2.80
CA ASN A 122 -12.96 -18.19 2.95
C ASN A 122 -11.92 -17.24 2.34
N TRP A 123 -12.18 -16.69 1.15
CA TRP A 123 -11.30 -15.66 0.57
C TRP A 123 -11.29 -14.39 1.40
N PHE A 124 -12.43 -14.00 1.96
CA PHE A 124 -12.54 -12.78 2.75
C PHE A 124 -11.78 -12.89 4.08
N ASP A 125 -12.11 -13.89 4.92
CA ASP A 125 -11.60 -14.00 6.30
C ASP A 125 -10.18 -14.58 6.39
N ARG A 126 -9.71 -15.29 5.35
CA ARG A 126 -8.40 -15.94 5.35
C ARG A 126 -7.43 -15.38 4.31
N ALA A 127 -7.62 -14.14 3.87
CA ALA A 127 -6.71 -13.49 2.93
C ALA A 127 -5.27 -13.30 3.47
N VAL A 128 -5.04 -13.44 4.77
CA VAL A 128 -3.70 -13.45 5.36
C VAL A 128 -2.93 -14.75 5.07
N ASP A 129 -3.62 -15.86 4.77
CA ASP A 129 -3.01 -17.15 4.43
C ASP A 129 -2.57 -17.14 2.96
N ASP A 130 -1.27 -17.33 2.71
CA ASP A 130 -0.69 -17.31 1.35
C ASP A 130 -1.32 -18.31 0.39
N ASN A 131 -1.70 -19.51 0.85
CA ASN A 131 -2.36 -20.46 -0.04
C ASN A 131 -3.74 -19.96 -0.48
N VAL A 132 -4.47 -19.32 0.44
CA VAL A 132 -5.81 -18.79 0.16
C VAL A 132 -5.72 -17.55 -0.73
N ASN A 133 -4.86 -16.59 -0.35
CA ASN A 133 -4.78 -15.32 -1.06
C ASN A 133 -4.20 -15.48 -2.45
N GLU A 134 -3.19 -16.32 -2.63
CA GLU A 134 -2.64 -16.53 -3.96
C GLU A 134 -3.59 -17.33 -4.85
N ALA A 135 -4.32 -18.31 -4.31
CA ALA A 135 -5.35 -19.02 -5.08
C ALA A 135 -6.46 -18.07 -5.54
N MET A 136 -6.91 -17.16 -4.65
CA MET A 136 -7.87 -16.10 -4.99
C MET A 136 -7.32 -15.20 -6.09
N ARG A 137 -6.12 -14.64 -5.92
CA ARG A 137 -5.52 -13.70 -6.87
C ARG A 137 -5.27 -14.37 -8.23
N ARG A 138 -4.71 -15.60 -8.27
CA ARG A 138 -4.57 -16.39 -9.50
C ARG A 138 -5.88 -16.62 -10.24
N ALA A 139 -6.96 -16.87 -9.50
CA ALA A 139 -8.26 -17.16 -10.10
C ALA A 139 -8.97 -15.90 -10.62
N THR A 140 -8.62 -14.71 -10.13
CA THR A 140 -9.43 -13.49 -10.32
C THR A 140 -8.70 -12.33 -10.98
N ARG A 141 -7.36 -12.33 -11.00
CA ARG A 141 -6.56 -11.26 -11.59
C ARG A 141 -6.90 -11.07 -13.07
N GLU A 142 -7.02 -9.81 -13.48
CA GLU A 142 -7.34 -9.42 -14.86
C GLU A 142 -6.28 -8.47 -15.44
N GLY A 143 -6.05 -8.56 -16.74
CA GLY A 143 -5.11 -7.70 -17.47
C GLY A 143 -3.64 -8.13 -17.39
N GLY A 144 -2.76 -7.29 -17.95
CA GLY A 144 -1.31 -7.53 -17.98
C GLY A 144 -0.57 -6.83 -16.84
N LYS A 145 0.76 -6.79 -16.92
CA LYS A 145 1.66 -6.12 -15.95
C LYS A 145 1.43 -4.59 -15.78
N SER A 146 0.73 -3.98 -16.73
CA SER A 146 0.33 -2.56 -16.72
C SER A 146 -1.05 -2.31 -16.12
N THR A 147 -1.76 -3.36 -15.65
CA THR A 147 -3.08 -3.26 -15.02
C THR A 147 -2.96 -3.49 -13.52
N LEU A 148 -3.37 -2.50 -12.72
CA LEU A 148 -3.39 -2.62 -11.28
C LEU A 148 -4.66 -3.36 -10.85
N ASN A 149 -4.48 -4.49 -10.17
CA ASN A 149 -5.58 -5.20 -9.53
C ASN A 149 -5.56 -4.88 -8.03
N ILE A 150 -6.71 -4.49 -7.48
CA ILE A 150 -6.88 -4.17 -6.06
C ILE A 150 -7.94 -5.11 -5.48
N TRP A 151 -7.63 -5.85 -4.43
CA TRP A 151 -8.60 -6.70 -3.71
C TRP A 151 -8.91 -6.12 -2.33
N SER A 152 -10.18 -5.86 -2.04
CA SER A 152 -10.63 -5.54 -0.67
C SER A 152 -11.05 -6.82 0.04
N VAL A 153 -10.39 -7.13 1.16
CA VAL A 153 -10.52 -8.37 1.94
C VAL A 153 -10.50 -8.06 3.44
N ASN A 154 -10.51 -9.08 4.30
CA ASN A 154 -10.23 -8.94 5.72
C ASN A 154 -8.77 -9.30 5.99
N LEU A 155 -7.99 -8.35 6.52
CA LEU A 155 -6.58 -8.52 6.87
C LEU A 155 -6.35 -7.97 8.29
N PRO A 156 -5.34 -8.47 9.01
CA PRO A 156 -4.96 -7.92 10.31
C PRO A 156 -4.14 -6.62 10.20
N TYR A 157 -3.95 -6.09 9.00
CA TYR A 157 -3.16 -4.88 8.67
C TYR A 157 -3.80 -4.12 7.50
N GLY A 158 -3.36 -2.89 7.26
CA GLY A 158 -3.92 -1.97 6.27
C GLY A 158 -3.93 -2.53 4.84
N GLY A 159 -2.79 -3.04 4.38
CA GLY A 159 -2.64 -3.56 3.02
C GLY A 159 -1.33 -4.30 2.79
N ARG A 160 -1.17 -4.79 1.56
CA ARG A 160 0.11 -5.27 1.01
C ARG A 160 0.13 -5.15 -0.51
N ALA A 161 1.31 -5.00 -1.08
CA ALA A 161 1.54 -4.93 -2.52
C ALA A 161 2.63 -5.91 -2.99
N ASN A 162 2.57 -6.30 -4.26
CA ASN A 162 3.74 -6.81 -4.97
C ASN A 162 4.54 -5.66 -5.57
N PHE A 163 5.87 -5.72 -5.46
CA PHE A 163 6.74 -4.68 -6.01
C PHE A 163 6.86 -4.77 -7.54
N ALA A 164 7.28 -3.66 -8.17
CA ALA A 164 7.43 -3.56 -9.62
C ALA A 164 8.32 -4.67 -10.22
N TRP A 165 9.46 -4.99 -9.59
CA TRP A 165 10.39 -6.02 -10.08
C TRP A 165 9.84 -7.45 -9.99
N GLU A 166 8.75 -7.66 -9.27
CA GLU A 166 8.07 -8.95 -9.13
C GLU A 166 7.04 -9.20 -10.23
N ALA A 167 6.78 -8.22 -11.10
CA ALA A 167 5.71 -8.30 -12.10
C ALA A 167 5.82 -9.51 -13.04
N GLU A 168 7.03 -10.02 -13.29
CA GLU A 168 7.26 -11.20 -14.12
C GLU A 168 7.22 -12.51 -13.31
N THR A 169 7.80 -12.52 -12.10
CA THR A 169 7.86 -13.74 -11.26
C THR A 169 6.52 -14.05 -10.58
N HIS A 170 5.71 -13.03 -10.33
CA HIS A 170 4.40 -13.12 -9.67
C HIS A 170 3.25 -12.69 -10.58
N LYS A 171 3.43 -12.80 -11.91
CA LYS A 171 2.48 -12.28 -12.93
C LYS A 171 1.01 -12.69 -12.74
N ASP A 172 0.74 -13.82 -12.09
CA ASP A 172 -0.62 -14.34 -11.88
C ASP A 172 -1.25 -13.87 -10.56
N ILE A 173 -0.49 -13.27 -9.64
CA ILE A 173 -0.97 -12.77 -8.34
C ILE A 173 -0.67 -11.28 -8.09
N GLU A 174 -0.04 -10.63 -9.06
CA GLU A 174 0.44 -9.26 -9.01
C GLU A 174 -0.69 -8.24 -8.74
N GLY A 175 -0.51 -7.38 -7.73
CA GLY A 175 -1.40 -6.27 -7.41
C GLY A 175 -1.34 -5.88 -5.92
N VAL A 176 -2.44 -5.29 -5.44
CA VAL A 176 -2.58 -4.74 -4.09
C VAL A 176 -3.75 -5.40 -3.35
N MET A 177 -3.56 -5.77 -2.09
CA MET A 177 -4.66 -6.14 -1.20
C MET A 177 -4.83 -5.09 -0.10
N LEU A 178 -6.07 -4.80 0.25
CA LEU A 178 -6.44 -3.83 1.28
C LEU A 178 -7.43 -4.46 2.25
N VAL A 179 -7.28 -4.16 3.54
CA VAL A 179 -8.38 -4.40 4.47
C VAL A 179 -9.55 -3.49 4.08
N TRP A 180 -10.76 -4.03 4.01
CA TRP A 180 -11.92 -3.28 3.52
C TRP A 180 -12.28 -2.05 4.39
N THR A 181 -11.81 -2.00 5.65
CA THR A 181 -12.12 -0.94 6.62
C THR A 181 -11.35 0.36 6.41
N VAL A 182 -10.25 0.34 5.64
CA VAL A 182 -9.43 1.52 5.32
C VAL A 182 -9.87 2.25 4.04
N LEU A 183 -10.85 1.68 3.33
CA LEU A 183 -11.42 2.37 2.17
C LEU A 183 -12.18 3.63 2.59
N PRO A 184 -12.35 4.64 1.71
CA PRO A 184 -13.05 5.88 2.01
C PRO A 184 -14.40 5.68 2.70
N GLY A 185 -14.53 6.21 3.92
CA GLY A 185 -15.74 6.09 4.74
C GLY A 185 -15.91 4.74 5.45
N GLY A 186 -14.85 3.92 5.49
CA GLY A 186 -14.78 2.68 6.26
C GLY A 186 -14.71 2.90 7.77
N SER A 187 -14.70 1.80 8.52
CA SER A 187 -14.86 1.82 9.98
C SER A 187 -13.57 2.09 10.76
N ASP A 188 -12.42 2.22 10.09
CA ASP A 188 -11.15 2.54 10.73
C ASP A 188 -10.95 4.06 10.84
N PRO A 189 -11.08 4.67 12.02
CA PRO A 189 -11.05 6.12 12.14
C PRO A 189 -9.70 6.76 11.81
N ALA A 190 -8.60 6.00 11.89
CA ALA A 190 -7.25 6.50 11.62
C ALA A 190 -6.90 6.42 10.12
N HIS A 191 -7.49 5.45 9.40
CA HIS A 191 -7.05 5.08 8.05
C HIS A 191 -8.18 4.97 7.01
N ASN A 192 -9.39 5.48 7.29
CA ASN A 192 -10.55 5.37 6.38
C ASN A 192 -10.65 6.48 5.32
N GLN A 193 -9.56 7.16 4.98
CA GLN A 193 -9.59 8.20 3.95
C GLN A 193 -9.04 7.71 2.60
N GLY A 194 -8.50 6.50 2.56
CA GLY A 194 -8.03 5.83 1.35
C GLY A 194 -6.53 6.01 1.06
N ASN A 195 -5.73 6.56 1.99
CA ASN A 195 -4.29 6.73 1.77
C ASN A 195 -3.53 5.40 1.80
N VAL A 196 -4.05 4.38 2.49
CA VAL A 196 -3.45 3.04 2.46
C VAL A 196 -3.36 2.51 1.03
N ALA A 197 -4.40 2.69 0.21
CA ALA A 197 -4.34 2.30 -1.20
C ALA A 197 -3.25 3.07 -1.98
N SER A 198 -3.02 4.34 -1.64
CA SER A 198 -1.97 5.14 -2.27
C SER A 198 -0.57 4.72 -1.85
N HIS A 199 -0.39 4.36 -0.57
CA HIS A 199 0.83 3.74 -0.04
C HIS A 199 1.15 2.43 -0.76
N GLU A 200 0.19 1.51 -0.81
CA GLU A 200 0.38 0.21 -1.48
C GLU A 200 0.61 0.36 -3.00
N ALA A 201 -0.07 1.32 -3.65
CA ALA A 201 0.20 1.63 -5.05
C ALA A 201 1.60 2.23 -5.25
N GLY A 202 2.16 2.92 -4.24
CA GLY A 202 3.55 3.36 -4.23
C GLY A 202 4.52 2.16 -4.27
N HIS A 203 4.31 1.15 -3.43
CA HIS A 203 5.07 -0.10 -3.49
C HIS A 203 4.90 -0.83 -4.82
N TRP A 204 3.68 -0.91 -5.33
CA TRP A 204 3.39 -1.47 -6.66
C TRP A 204 4.19 -0.76 -7.77
N LEU A 205 4.44 0.54 -7.61
CA LEU A 205 5.29 1.36 -8.48
C LEU A 205 6.77 1.36 -8.09
N GLY A 206 7.20 0.56 -7.11
CA GLY A 206 8.60 0.36 -6.75
C GLY A 206 9.18 1.38 -5.75
N LEU A 207 8.32 2.07 -4.98
CA LEU A 207 8.74 2.90 -3.86
C LEU A 207 8.93 2.04 -2.61
N TYR A 208 10.02 2.26 -1.89
CA TYR A 208 10.23 1.69 -0.55
C TYR A 208 9.55 2.55 0.52
N HIS A 209 9.51 2.04 1.75
CA HIS A 209 9.18 2.91 2.88
C HIS A 209 10.24 4.00 3.02
N THR A 210 9.85 5.19 3.44
CA THR A 210 10.78 6.30 3.69
C THR A 210 11.82 6.04 4.79
N PHE A 211 11.65 4.96 5.57
CA PHE A 211 12.54 4.52 6.64
C PHE A 211 13.17 3.15 6.35
N GLU A 212 13.12 2.66 5.11
CA GLU A 212 13.51 1.29 4.73
C GLU A 212 14.87 0.86 5.28
N ARG A 213 15.83 1.79 5.36
CA ARG A 213 17.18 1.54 5.88
C ARG A 213 17.53 2.46 7.05
N GLY A 214 16.54 3.07 7.68
CA GLY A 214 16.74 3.99 8.79
C GLY A 214 17.62 5.19 8.42
N CYS A 215 18.64 5.44 9.22
CA CYS A 215 19.62 6.53 9.03
C CYS A 215 20.78 6.19 8.07
N ASP A 216 20.56 5.27 7.13
CA ASP A 216 21.53 4.92 6.09
C ASP A 216 21.39 5.88 4.89
N ASP A 217 22.51 6.23 4.24
CA ASP A 217 22.53 7.19 3.12
C ASP A 217 21.81 6.70 1.85
N GLN A 218 21.59 5.39 1.73
CA GLN A 218 20.77 4.81 0.69
C GLN A 218 19.27 4.88 1.02
N ASN A 219 18.89 4.87 2.30
CA ASN A 219 17.50 4.95 2.77
C ASN A 219 16.48 4.18 1.89
N ASP A 220 15.53 4.90 1.29
CA ASP A 220 14.49 4.42 0.38
C ASP A 220 14.87 4.58 -1.11
N LEU A 221 16.15 4.88 -1.37
CA LEU A 221 16.76 5.18 -2.67
C LEU A 221 16.14 6.39 -3.37
N VAL A 222 15.61 7.34 -2.60
CA VAL A 222 15.13 8.61 -3.09
C VAL A 222 15.90 9.73 -2.38
N ALA A 223 16.49 10.63 -3.16
CA ALA A 223 17.42 11.63 -2.59
C ALA A 223 16.72 12.79 -1.87
N ASP A 224 15.44 13.03 -2.16
CA ASP A 224 14.65 14.14 -1.58
C ASP A 224 13.71 13.69 -0.45
N THR A 225 13.89 12.47 0.05
CA THR A 225 13.25 11.91 1.23
C THR A 225 14.27 11.83 2.38
N PRO A 226 14.13 12.68 3.42
CA PRO A 226 14.99 12.59 4.59
C PRO A 226 14.95 11.21 5.24
N GLN A 227 16.10 10.78 5.76
CA GLN A 227 16.24 9.55 6.51
C GLN A 227 15.55 9.65 7.86
N HIS A 228 14.94 8.55 8.33
CA HIS A 228 14.38 8.48 9.68
C HIS A 228 14.25 7.03 10.17
N THR A 229 14.09 6.84 11.49
CA THR A 229 14.04 5.51 12.13
C THR A 229 12.63 4.90 12.21
N ASN A 230 11.72 5.35 11.35
CA ASN A 230 10.27 5.13 11.39
C ASN A 230 9.59 5.87 12.56
N SER A 231 8.62 6.71 12.24
CA SER A 231 7.66 7.29 13.17
C SER A 231 6.25 7.05 12.64
N ALA A 232 5.43 6.36 13.45
CA ALA A 232 4.00 6.22 13.21
C ALA A 232 3.21 7.42 13.78
N ASP A 233 3.88 8.31 14.52
CA ASP A 233 3.26 9.46 15.15
C ASP A 233 3.26 10.67 14.20
N CYS A 234 2.16 11.42 14.19
CA CYS A 234 2.06 12.68 13.45
C CYS A 234 2.60 13.87 14.28
N GLU A 235 3.76 13.68 14.91
CA GLU A 235 4.46 14.72 15.66
C GLU A 235 5.79 15.01 14.98
N GLU A 236 6.15 16.30 14.87
CA GLU A 236 7.42 16.70 14.28
C GLU A 236 8.59 16.13 15.08
N TRP A 237 9.45 15.38 14.39
CA TRP A 237 10.60 14.72 14.96
C TRP A 237 11.77 14.71 13.96
N ASP A 238 12.97 14.55 14.47
CA ASP A 238 14.19 14.36 13.69
C ASP A 238 14.96 13.18 14.29
N GLY A 239 14.75 12.01 13.70
CA GLY A 239 15.26 10.74 14.21
C GLY A 239 16.67 10.41 13.79
N CYS A 240 17.23 11.13 12.82
CA CYS A 240 18.54 10.85 12.25
C CYS A 240 19.49 12.05 12.37
N PRO A 241 20.81 11.83 12.52
CA PRO A 241 21.76 12.94 12.52
C PRO A 241 21.90 13.65 11.15
N ALA A 242 21.42 13.03 10.08
CA ALA A 242 21.45 13.57 8.73
C ALA A 242 20.47 14.75 8.62
N PRO A 243 20.75 15.79 7.80
CA PRO A 243 19.85 16.93 7.69
C PRO A 243 18.47 16.57 7.12
N GLY A 244 17.41 17.02 7.79
CA GLY A 244 16.04 16.98 7.32
C GLY A 244 15.10 16.38 8.37
N MET A 245 13.92 16.98 8.54
CA MET A 245 12.91 16.44 9.45
C MET A 245 12.35 15.12 8.92
N ASP A 246 11.90 14.25 9.83
CA ASP A 246 11.24 13.00 9.49
C ASP A 246 10.06 13.28 8.53
N PRO A 247 9.94 12.52 7.42
CA PRO A 247 8.91 12.75 6.40
C PRO A 247 7.53 12.23 6.85
N ILE A 248 7.02 12.68 8.00
CA ILE A 248 5.78 12.22 8.64
C ILE A 248 4.51 12.41 7.78
N HIS A 249 4.55 13.31 6.81
CA HIS A 249 3.45 13.56 5.86
C HIS A 249 3.54 12.72 4.59
N ASN A 250 4.60 11.93 4.41
CA ASN A 250 4.82 11.16 3.20
C ASN A 250 3.87 9.96 3.12
N TYR A 251 3.31 9.67 1.94
CA TYR A 251 2.46 8.48 1.79
C TYR A 251 3.19 7.17 2.09
N MET A 252 4.51 7.11 1.92
CA MET A 252 5.36 5.94 2.19
C MET A 252 5.92 5.90 3.63
N THR A 253 5.28 6.59 4.58
CA THR A 253 5.47 6.37 6.02
C THR A 253 4.23 5.66 6.63
N TYR A 254 4.23 5.40 7.94
CA TYR A 254 3.17 4.69 8.66
C TYR A 254 2.21 5.59 9.47
N THR A 255 2.34 6.91 9.42
CA THR A 255 1.44 7.86 10.12
C THR A 255 -0.02 7.77 9.70
N ASP A 256 -0.97 8.23 10.50
CA ASP A 256 -2.40 8.16 10.12
C ASP A 256 -2.75 8.90 8.81
N ASP A 257 -3.91 8.57 8.22
CA ASP A 257 -4.38 9.19 6.96
C ASP A 257 -4.53 10.72 7.10
N GLY A 258 -4.87 11.21 8.29
CA GLY A 258 -4.97 12.65 8.56
C GLY A 258 -3.63 13.39 8.49
N CYS A 259 -2.51 12.66 8.59
CA CYS A 259 -1.16 13.20 8.52
C CYS A 259 -0.59 13.14 7.10
N ARG A 260 -0.84 12.05 6.36
CA ARG A 260 -0.23 11.83 5.04
C ARG A 260 -0.90 12.68 3.95
N ASN A 261 -0.09 13.40 3.18
CA ASN A 261 -0.57 14.28 2.11
C ASN A 261 0.39 14.44 0.91
N GLN A 262 1.54 13.76 0.88
CA GLN A 262 2.54 14.03 -0.16
C GLN A 262 3.34 12.80 -0.63
N PHE A 263 3.61 12.79 -1.94
CA PHE A 263 4.80 12.18 -2.51
C PHE A 263 5.81 13.29 -2.84
N THR A 264 7.09 12.94 -2.88
CA THR A 264 8.15 13.84 -3.35
C THR A 264 8.34 13.76 -4.88
N ALA A 265 9.07 14.72 -5.45
CA ALA A 265 9.40 14.70 -6.87
C ALA A 265 10.33 13.52 -7.21
N GLY A 266 11.26 13.18 -6.31
CA GLY A 266 12.15 12.03 -6.42
C GLY A 266 11.40 10.71 -6.39
N GLN A 267 10.40 10.56 -5.51
CA GLN A 267 9.52 9.39 -5.51
C GLN A 267 8.77 9.26 -6.85
N GLY A 268 8.22 10.37 -7.38
CA GLY A 268 7.60 10.37 -8.70
C GLY A 268 8.56 9.95 -9.83
N ALA A 269 9.83 10.39 -9.77
CA ALA A 269 10.85 9.99 -10.74
C ALA A 269 11.20 8.50 -10.64
N ARG A 270 11.44 7.99 -9.42
CA ARG A 270 11.72 6.57 -9.17
C ARG A 270 10.57 5.69 -9.64
N ALA A 271 9.33 6.04 -9.30
CA ALA A 271 8.14 5.31 -9.73
C ALA A 271 8.03 5.22 -11.28
N ARG A 272 8.39 6.28 -12.00
CA ARG A 272 8.42 6.27 -13.48
C ARG A 272 9.52 5.38 -14.05
N ASP A 273 10.69 5.35 -13.43
CA ASP A 273 11.79 4.46 -13.83
C ASP A 273 11.39 2.99 -13.60
N GLN A 274 10.82 2.66 -12.45
CA GLN A 274 10.32 1.32 -12.11
C GLN A 274 9.17 0.89 -13.03
N TRP A 275 8.22 1.79 -13.31
CA TRP A 275 7.17 1.55 -14.30
C TRP A 275 7.75 1.21 -15.67
N SER A 276 8.71 2.01 -16.16
CA SER A 276 9.33 1.80 -17.46
C SER A 276 10.04 0.44 -17.51
N ALA A 277 10.86 0.13 -16.49
CA ALA A 277 11.64 -1.10 -16.44
C ALA A 277 10.79 -2.38 -16.38
N TYR A 278 9.66 -2.35 -15.70
CA TYR A 278 8.92 -3.57 -15.36
C TYR A 278 7.50 -3.64 -15.90
N ARG A 279 6.79 -2.52 -16.04
CA ARG A 279 5.33 -2.50 -16.28
C ARG A 279 4.90 -1.96 -17.64
N ALA A 280 5.73 -1.13 -18.27
CA ALA A 280 5.48 -0.57 -19.61
C ALA A 280 5.44 -1.64 -20.72
#